data_AF-A0A5N7ZHU6-F1
#
_entry.id   AF-A0A5N7ZHU6-F1
#
_cell.length_a   1.000
_cell.length_b   1.000
_cell.length_c   1.000
_cell.angle_alpha   90.00
_cell.angle_beta   90.00
_cell.angle_gamma   90.00
#
_symmetry.space_group_name_H-M   'P 1'
#
loop_
_entity.id
_entity.type
_entity.pdbx_description
1 polymer ?
#
loop_
_entity_poly.entity_id
_entity_poly.type
_entity_poly.pdbx_seq_one_letter_code
_entity_poly.pdbx_strand_id
1 'polypeptide(L)'
;MKTSKENYPLISFIVGFLVWLVATILFRIAGQHFFMVDNALVMIILYIILIPALGFVATTVFNKFKLDHLESIKSAALMVLPGMLLDTVCIQFFESFFPNMPEIYSKTFASWLMFAYAIVLIFGLLRKKQETKA
;
A
#
# COMPACT_ATOMS: atom_id res chain seq x y z
N MET A 1 17.21 9.94 25.53
CA MET A 1 17.21 8.83 24.56
C MET A 1 15.76 8.60 24.14
N LYS A 2 15.31 9.24 23.05
CA LYS A 2 13.92 9.08 22.55
C LYS A 2 13.69 7.61 22.24
N THR A 3 12.65 7.02 22.82
CA THR A 3 12.34 5.62 22.57
C THR A 3 11.98 5.47 21.09
N SER A 4 12.56 4.48 20.39
CA SER A 4 12.37 4.22 18.95
C SER A 4 10.90 4.29 18.49
N LYS A 5 9.97 4.00 19.40
CA LYS A 5 8.52 4.05 19.23
C LYS A 5 7.97 5.44 18.90
N GLU A 6 8.52 6.53 19.44
CA GLU A 6 7.96 7.88 19.21
C GLU A 6 7.92 8.30 17.74
N ASN A 7 8.83 7.75 16.93
CA ASN A 7 8.97 8.13 15.53
C ASN A 7 8.16 7.24 14.56
N TYR A 8 7.47 6.19 15.05
CA TYR A 8 6.72 5.30 14.17
C TYR A 8 5.69 6.05 13.30
N PRO A 9 4.94 7.07 13.78
CA PRO A 9 3.93 7.72 12.96
C PRO A 9 4.51 8.34 11.69
N LEU A 10 5.63 9.07 11.84
CA LEU A 10 6.35 9.69 10.72
C LEU A 10 6.93 8.63 9.78
N ILE A 11 7.54 7.57 10.34
CA ILE A 11 8.12 6.51 9.53
C ILE A 11 7.05 5.74 8.77
N SER A 12 5.90 5.44 9.38
CA SER A 12 4.75 4.80 8.72
C SER A 12 4.25 5.64 7.55
N PHE A 13 4.15 6.96 7.73
CA PHE A 13 3.79 7.89 6.66
C PHE A 13 4.82 7.88 5.53
N ILE A 14 6.11 7.97 5.84
CA ILE A 14 7.20 7.93 4.85
C ILE A 14 7.19 6.60 4.10
N VAL A 15 7.03 5.48 4.79
CA VAL A 15 6.96 4.15 4.15
C VAL A 15 5.77 4.08 3.20
N GLY A 16 4.60 4.57 3.64
CA GLY A 16 3.41 4.69 2.78
C GLY A 16 3.67 5.48 1.50
N PHE A 17 4.28 6.66 1.65
CA PHE A 17 4.67 7.51 0.54
C PHE A 17 5.68 6.82 -0.40
N LEU A 18 6.67 6.11 0.14
CA LEU A 18 7.66 5.39 -0.66
C LEU A 18 7.03 4.22 -1.42
N VAL A 19 6.13 3.47 -0.80
CA VAL A 19 5.38 2.39 -1.47
C VAL A 19 4.58 2.95 -2.63
N TRP A 20 3.85 4.05 -2.40
CA TRP A 20 3.14 4.77 -3.45
C TRP A 20 4.08 5.19 -4.57
N LEU A 21 5.17 5.90 -4.26
CA LEU A 21 6.12 6.43 -5.24
C LEU A 21 6.71 5.31 -6.11
N VAL A 22 7.14 4.21 -5.49
CA VAL A 22 7.67 3.04 -6.19
C VAL A 22 6.61 2.42 -7.09
N ALA A 23 5.38 2.25 -6.60
CA ALA A 23 4.28 1.72 -7.39
C ALA A 23 3.98 2.63 -8.59
N THR A 24 3.81 3.93 -8.39
CA THR A 24 3.55 4.89 -9.47
C THR A 24 4.66 4.87 -10.53
N ILE A 25 5.93 4.85 -10.12
CA ILE A 25 7.06 4.74 -11.06
C ILE A 25 7.01 3.41 -11.83
N LEU A 26 6.74 2.30 -11.14
CA LEU A 26 6.64 0.97 -11.74
C LEU A 26 5.53 0.94 -12.80
N PHE A 27 4.34 1.45 -12.47
CA PHE A 27 3.22 1.53 -13.40
C PHE A 27 3.50 2.45 -14.57
N ARG A 28 4.18 3.59 -14.35
CA ARG A 28 4.53 4.53 -15.42
C ARG A 28 5.57 3.98 -16.41
N ILE A 29 6.50 3.14 -15.95
CA ILE A 29 7.58 2.62 -16.81
C ILE A 29 7.19 1.26 -17.42
N ALA A 30 6.53 0.42 -16.64
CA ALA A 30 6.32 -0.99 -16.98
C ALA A 30 4.85 -1.44 -16.93
N GLY A 31 3.90 -0.57 -16.57
CA GLY A 31 2.48 -0.92 -16.43
C GLY A 31 1.89 -1.62 -17.66
N GLN A 32 2.27 -1.20 -18.86
CA GLN A 32 1.89 -1.83 -20.14
C GLN A 32 2.30 -3.30 -20.28
N HIS A 33 3.34 -3.74 -19.55
CA HIS A 33 3.85 -5.10 -19.65
C HIS A 33 3.19 -6.07 -18.68
N PHE A 34 2.75 -5.61 -17.52
CA PHE A 34 2.20 -6.50 -16.48
C PHE A 34 0.73 -6.24 -16.18
N PHE A 35 0.24 -5.00 -16.36
CA PHE A 35 -1.14 -4.63 -16.06
C PHE A 35 -2.07 -4.90 -17.26
N MET A 36 -2.15 -6.19 -17.63
CA MET A 36 -2.96 -6.67 -18.75
C MET A 36 -4.41 -6.85 -18.32
N VAL A 37 -5.20 -5.76 -18.35
CA VAL A 37 -6.60 -5.76 -17.90
C VAL A 37 -7.48 -6.77 -18.64
N ASP A 38 -7.16 -7.05 -19.92
CA ASP A 38 -7.89 -8.01 -20.74
C ASP A 38 -7.55 -9.48 -20.42
N ASN A 39 -6.51 -9.72 -19.61
CA ASN A 39 -6.09 -11.06 -19.19
C ASN A 39 -6.43 -11.31 -17.72
N ALA A 40 -7.57 -11.98 -17.50
CA ALA A 40 -8.09 -12.28 -16.16
C ALA A 40 -7.10 -13.06 -15.28
N LEU A 41 -6.34 -14.00 -15.87
CA LEU A 41 -5.38 -14.82 -15.13
C LEU A 41 -4.23 -13.95 -14.59
N VAL A 42 -3.65 -13.09 -15.44
CA VAL A 42 -2.59 -12.15 -15.04
C VAL A 42 -3.09 -11.22 -13.94
N MET A 43 -4.29 -10.66 -14.09
CA MET A 43 -4.88 -9.80 -13.07
C MET A 43 -5.07 -10.54 -11.74
N ILE A 44 -5.64 -11.75 -11.73
CA ILE A 44 -5.80 -12.55 -10.51
C ILE A 44 -4.45 -12.77 -9.81
N ILE A 45 -3.41 -13.14 -10.56
CA ILE A 45 -2.07 -13.32 -10.01
C ILE A 45 -1.56 -12.02 -9.38
N LEU A 46 -1.73 -10.88 -10.04
CA LEU A 46 -1.33 -9.58 -9.50
C LEU A 46 -2.03 -9.25 -8.19
N TYR A 47 -3.34 -9.47 -8.09
CA TYR A 47 -4.09 -9.28 -6.85
C TYR A 47 -3.59 -10.23 -5.74
N ILE A 48 -3.35 -11.50 -6.05
CA ILE A 48 -2.85 -12.49 -5.08
C ILE A 48 -1.46 -12.12 -4.56
N ILE A 49 -0.53 -11.73 -5.44
CA ILE A 49 0.84 -11.34 -5.08
C ILE A 49 0.86 -10.07 -4.24
N LEU A 50 -0.10 -9.17 -4.42
CA LEU A 50 -0.17 -7.91 -3.68
C LEU A 50 -0.40 -8.13 -2.18
N ILE A 51 -1.14 -9.18 -1.80
CA ILE A 51 -1.44 -9.52 -0.40
C ILE A 51 -0.14 -9.76 0.41
N PRO A 52 0.73 -10.73 0.06
CA PRO A 52 1.96 -10.95 0.80
C PRO A 52 2.93 -9.78 0.65
N ALA A 53 2.97 -9.09 -0.50
CA ALA A 53 3.85 -7.95 -0.70
C ALA A 53 3.56 -6.80 0.30
N LEU A 54 2.31 -6.33 0.34
CA LEU A 54 1.92 -5.24 1.24
C LEU A 54 1.81 -5.71 2.70
N GLY A 55 1.37 -6.94 2.92
CA GLY A 55 1.37 -7.56 4.24
C GLY A 55 2.75 -7.64 4.85
N PHE A 56 3.76 -7.99 4.06
CA PHE A 56 5.16 -8.00 4.49
C PHE A 56 5.64 -6.60 4.85
N VAL A 57 5.39 -5.59 4.02
CA VAL A 57 5.77 -4.19 4.29
C VAL A 57 5.13 -3.69 5.58
N ALA A 58 3.81 -3.84 5.74
CA ALA A 58 3.08 -3.42 6.93
C ALA A 58 3.60 -4.13 8.19
N THR A 59 3.71 -5.46 8.14
CA THR A 59 4.18 -6.27 9.26
C THR A 59 5.62 -5.93 9.64
N THR A 60 6.48 -5.59 8.68
CA THR A 60 7.86 -5.17 8.93
C THR A 60 7.90 -3.88 9.74
N VAL A 61 7.08 -2.88 9.38
CA VAL A 61 6.96 -1.63 10.15
C VAL A 61 6.45 -1.94 11.56
N PHE A 62 5.38 -2.73 11.69
CA PHE A 62 4.80 -3.06 12.99
C PHE A 62 5.79 -3.79 13.90
N ASN A 63 6.57 -4.73 13.35
CA ASN A 63 7.58 -5.48 14.08
C ASN A 63 8.78 -4.61 14.46
N LYS A 64 9.26 -3.75 13.54
CA LYS A 64 10.40 -2.86 13.76
C LYS A 64 10.18 -1.94 14.96
N PHE A 65 8.96 -1.44 15.13
CA PHE A 65 8.60 -0.55 16.25
C PHE A 65 7.91 -1.27 17.41
N LYS A 66 7.77 -2.60 17.35
CA LYS A 66 7.06 -3.41 18.35
C LYS A 66 5.68 -2.82 18.69
N LEU A 67 4.92 -2.49 17.65
CA LEU A 67 3.62 -1.86 17.78
C LEU A 67 2.61 -2.83 18.40
N ASP A 68 1.81 -2.32 19.34
CA ASP A 68 0.63 -2.99 19.84
C ASP A 68 -0.52 -2.93 18.82
N HIS A 69 -1.70 -3.42 19.20
CA HIS A 69 -2.85 -3.50 18.31
C HIS A 69 -3.33 -2.11 17.83
N LEU A 70 -3.53 -1.17 18.75
CA LEU A 70 -4.04 0.16 18.40
C LEU A 70 -2.99 0.96 17.63
N GLU A 71 -1.72 0.85 18.01
CA GLU A 71 -0.62 1.47 17.28
C GLU A 71 -0.46 0.89 15.88
N SER A 72 -0.71 -0.41 15.68
CA SER A 72 -0.65 -1.04 14.35
C SER A 72 -1.78 -0.56 13.45
N ILE A 73 -2.99 -0.37 13.98
CA ILE A 73 -4.11 0.24 13.25
C ILE A 73 -3.75 1.68 12.85
N LYS A 74 -3.26 2.49 13.80
CA LYS A 74 -2.83 3.87 13.53
C LYS A 74 -1.70 3.92 12.51
N SER A 75 -0.72 3.03 12.62
CA SER A 75 0.38 2.90 11.67
C SER A 75 -0.11 2.53 10.28
N ALA A 76 -1.01 1.55 10.16
CA ALA A 76 -1.60 1.14 8.88
C ALA A 76 -2.36 2.29 8.22
N ALA A 77 -3.16 3.04 8.99
CA ALA A 77 -3.85 4.23 8.50
C ALA A 77 -2.86 5.28 7.97
N LEU A 78 -1.78 5.56 8.71
CA LEU A 78 -0.74 6.51 8.28
C LEU A 78 0.01 6.03 7.04
N MET A 79 0.18 4.73 6.84
CA MET A 79 0.81 4.17 5.64
C MET A 79 -0.07 4.32 4.39
N VAL A 80 -1.40 4.22 4.50
CA VAL A 80 -2.27 4.30 3.32
C VAL A 80 -2.63 5.73 2.92
N LEU A 81 -2.72 6.64 3.89
CA LEU A 81 -3.12 8.04 3.65
C LEU A 81 -2.36 8.78 2.54
N PRO A 82 -1.02 8.80 2.50
CA PRO A 82 -0.30 9.52 1.44
C PRO A 82 -0.62 8.92 0.06
N GLY A 83 -0.67 7.59 -0.05
CA GLY A 83 -1.04 6.90 -1.28
C GLY A 83 -2.45 7.27 -1.73
N MET A 84 -3.44 7.18 -0.84
CA MET A 84 -4.83 7.53 -1.16
C MET A 84 -4.99 8.96 -1.71
N LEU A 85 -4.31 9.92 -1.08
CA LEU A 85 -4.38 11.33 -1.49
C LEU A 85 -3.75 11.53 -2.87
N LEU A 86 -2.56 10.97 -3.09
CA LEU A 86 -1.81 11.16 -4.32
C LEU A 86 -2.40 10.35 -5.48
N ASP A 87 -2.87 9.14 -5.21
CA ASP A 87 -3.52 8.31 -6.22
C ASP A 87 -4.86 8.88 -6.68
N THR A 88 -5.54 9.67 -5.86
CA THR A 88 -6.71 10.45 -6.32
C THR A 88 -6.31 11.38 -7.48
N VAL A 89 -5.15 12.03 -7.38
CA VAL A 89 -4.60 12.88 -8.45
C VAL A 89 -4.14 12.02 -9.64
N CYS A 90 -3.46 10.89 -9.38
CA CYS A 90 -3.02 9.98 -10.44
C CYS A 90 -4.20 9.43 -11.24
N ILE A 91 -5.31 9.06 -10.60
CA ILE A 91 -6.51 8.54 -11.26
C ILE A 91 -7.23 9.66 -12.02
N GLN A 92 -7.38 10.85 -11.41
CA GLN A 92 -8.03 11.99 -12.06
C GLN A 92 -7.30 12.44 -13.33
N PHE A 93 -5.97 12.33 -13.35
CA PHE A 93 -5.12 12.72 -14.47
C PHE A 93 -4.37 11.50 -15.05
N PHE A 94 -5.07 10.37 -15.18
CA PHE A 94 -4.48 9.07 -15.50
C PHE A 94 -3.57 9.09 -16.73
N GLU A 95 -4.02 9.63 -17.87
CA GLU A 95 -3.21 9.70 -19.09
C GLU A 95 -1.95 10.55 -18.94
N SER A 96 -1.97 11.57 -18.07
CA SER A 96 -0.80 12.43 -17.82
C SER A 96 0.24 11.73 -16.95
N PHE A 97 -0.20 10.94 -15.96
CA PHE A 97 0.69 10.21 -15.06
C PHE A 97 1.17 8.88 -15.65
N PHE A 98 0.32 8.19 -16.41
CA PHE A 98 0.56 6.88 -17.01
C PHE A 98 0.31 6.88 -18.52
N PRO A 99 1.05 7.68 -19.31
CA PRO A 99 0.86 7.79 -20.77
C PRO A 99 1.15 6.48 -21.51
N ASN A 100 1.79 5.53 -20.84
CA ASN A 100 2.09 4.19 -21.32
C ASN A 100 0.89 3.22 -21.21
N MET A 101 -0.19 3.59 -20.52
CA MET A 101 -1.37 2.74 -20.32
C MET A 101 -2.64 3.38 -20.91
N PRO A 102 -3.52 2.60 -21.57
CA PRO A 102 -4.81 3.09 -22.04
C PRO A 102 -5.68 3.68 -20.92
N GLU A 103 -6.39 4.78 -21.17
CA GLU A 103 -7.28 5.43 -20.18
C GLU A 103 -8.36 4.48 -19.65
N ILE A 104 -8.85 3.55 -20.48
CA ILE A 104 -9.84 2.55 -20.10
C ILE A 104 -9.37 1.65 -18.93
N TYR A 105 -8.06 1.57 -18.68
CA TYR A 105 -7.50 0.80 -17.56
C TYR A 105 -7.60 1.55 -16.22
N SER A 106 -7.91 2.85 -16.22
CA SER A 106 -8.01 3.69 -15.02
C SER A 106 -8.97 3.13 -13.96
N LYS A 107 -10.11 2.58 -14.37
CA LYS A 107 -11.09 1.97 -13.46
C LYS A 107 -10.52 0.72 -12.76
N THR A 108 -9.86 -0.14 -13.52
CA THR A 108 -9.23 -1.36 -12.98
C THR A 108 -8.04 -1.01 -12.09
N PHE A 109 -7.29 0.02 -12.46
CA PHE A 109 -6.21 0.56 -11.64
C PHE A 109 -6.74 1.11 -10.31
N ALA A 110 -7.81 1.90 -10.33
CA ALA A 110 -8.46 2.41 -9.13
C ALA A 110 -8.96 1.29 -8.21
N SER A 111 -9.58 0.23 -8.74
CA SER A 111 -10.01 -0.91 -7.92
C SER A 111 -8.82 -1.67 -7.32
N TRP A 112 -7.72 -1.79 -8.07
CA TRP A 112 -6.50 -2.43 -7.60
C TRP A 112 -5.84 -1.63 -6.46
N LEU A 113 -5.84 -0.30 -6.54
CA LEU A 113 -5.37 0.58 -5.46
C LEU A 113 -6.24 0.47 -4.19
N MET A 114 -7.57 0.46 -4.34
CA MET A 114 -8.48 0.26 -3.20
C MET A 114 -8.20 -1.08 -2.49
N PHE A 115 -7.94 -2.12 -3.27
CA PHE A 115 -7.55 -3.42 -2.73
C PHE A 115 -6.19 -3.35 -2.00
N ALA A 116 -5.20 -2.65 -2.56
CA ALA A 116 -3.90 -2.43 -1.93
C ALA A 116 -4.04 -1.80 -0.53
N TYR A 117 -4.84 -0.73 -0.41
CA TYR A 117 -5.06 -0.08 0.87
C TYR A 117 -5.80 -0.95 1.86
N ALA A 118 -6.83 -1.68 1.40
CA ALA A 118 -7.58 -2.59 2.25
C ALA A 118 -6.67 -3.66 2.86
N ILE A 119 -5.73 -4.22 2.09
CA ILE A 119 -4.72 -5.16 2.61
C ILE A 119 -3.95 -4.56 3.78
N VAL A 120 -3.35 -3.38 3.60
CA VAL A 120 -2.53 -2.74 4.65
C VAL A 120 -3.35 -2.50 5.92
N LEU A 121 -4.59 -2.02 5.79
CA LEU A 121 -5.50 -1.81 6.90
C LEU A 121 -5.88 -3.12 7.60
N ILE A 122 -6.19 -4.17 6.84
CA ILE A 122 -6.49 -5.51 7.37
C ILE A 122 -5.30 -6.05 8.17
N PHE A 123 -4.07 -5.90 7.69
CA PHE A 123 -2.89 -6.32 8.44
C PHE A 123 -2.71 -5.56 9.76
N GLY A 124 -3.07 -4.27 9.80
CA GLY A 124 -3.14 -3.50 11.04
C GLY A 124 -4.18 -4.05 12.01
N LEU A 125 -5.37 -4.37 11.50
CA LEU A 125 -6.49 -4.92 12.28
C LEU A 125 -6.23 -6.33 12.83
N LEU A 126 -5.57 -7.19 12.03
CA LEU A 126 -5.25 -8.58 12.37
C LEU A 126 -4.07 -8.71 13.35
N ARG A 127 -3.40 -7.59 13.69
CA ARG A 127 -2.30 -7.62 14.65
C ARG A 127 -2.82 -8.10 16.01
N LYS A 128 -2.34 -9.24 16.50
CA LYS A 128 -2.69 -9.70 17.85
C LYS A 128 -2.12 -8.73 18.90
N LYS A 129 -2.91 -8.42 19.92
CA LYS A 129 -2.43 -7.75 21.13
C LYS A 129 -1.31 -8.59 21.72
N GLN A 130 -0.13 -8.01 21.94
CA GLN A 130 0.91 -8.70 22.71
C GLN A 130 0.37 -8.84 24.13
N GLU A 131 0.02 -10.06 24.53
CA GLU A 131 -0.24 -10.37 25.93
C GLU A 131 1.08 -10.18 26.67
N THR A 132 1.14 -9.13 27.50
CA THR A 132 2.18 -8.97 28.50
C THR A 132 2.14 -10.21 29.38
N LYS A 133 3.08 -11.14 29.19
CA LYS A 133 3.32 -12.19 30.18
C LYS A 133 3.78 -11.47 31.45
N ALA A 134 2.87 -11.41 32.44
CA ALA A 134 3.14 -10.96 33.80
C ALA A 134 4.01 -11.99 34.53
#